data_AF-A0A528TX15-F1
#
_entry.id   AF-A0A528TX15-F1
#
_cell.length_a   1.000
_cell.length_b   1.000
_cell.length_c   1.000
_cell.angle_alpha   90.00
_cell.angle_beta   90.00
_cell.angle_gamma   90.00
#
_symmetry.space_group_name_H-M   'P 1'
#
loop_
_entity.id
_entity.type
_entity.pdbx_description
1 polymer ?
#
loop_
_entity_poly.entity_id
_entity_poly.type
_entity_poly.pdbx_seq_one_letter_code
_entity_poly.pdbx_strand_id
1 'polypeptide(L)'
;SLGHDDVRRLIKAKGLKTIPAIMQELEWKTSCGCAKCRPALNYYLVCDWPDQYADDYQSRFINERVHANIQKDGTYSVVPRMWGGVTSAGELRAIADVVDKFGIPTVKVTGGQRIDMLGIRKEDLPAVWADLGKAGFVSGHAYAKGLRTVKTCVGSDWCRFGTQDSTGLGIRIEKFMWGSWTPAKVKMAVSGCPRNCAEATCKDVGVVCVDSGYEIHFAGAAGLDIKGTEVLGLVKTEDEALEVIVALVQMYREQARYLERIYKWAKRVGAAEIKKQILDDVEKRRAYFERFVFSQKFAQVDPWSERVSGKDKHEFRPLASVGFAEAAE
;
A
#
# COMPACT_ATOMS: atom_id res chain seq x y z
N SER A 1 -1.59 22.35 21.44
CA SER A 1 -2.29 21.12 20.99
C SER A 1 -1.26 20.00 20.86
N LEU A 2 -1.63 18.77 21.18
CA LEU A 2 -0.73 17.62 21.08
C LEU A 2 -0.44 17.28 19.61
N GLY A 3 0.83 16.99 19.31
CA GLY A 3 1.27 16.59 17.98
C GLY A 3 1.05 15.11 17.71
N HIS A 4 1.33 14.67 16.47
CA HIS A 4 1.26 13.25 16.12
C HIS A 4 2.11 12.35 17.03
N ASP A 5 3.31 12.80 17.38
CA ASP A 5 4.26 12.02 18.18
C ASP A 5 3.73 11.84 19.61
N ASP A 6 3.09 12.87 20.17
CA ASP A 6 2.48 12.82 21.50
C ASP A 6 1.29 11.87 21.53
N VAL A 7 0.42 11.93 20.52
CA VAL A 7 -0.73 11.04 20.40
C VAL A 7 -0.29 9.57 20.29
N ARG A 8 0.73 9.26 19.48
CA ARG A 8 1.25 7.89 19.38
C ARG A 8 1.84 7.38 20.70
N ARG A 9 2.62 8.21 21.40
CA ARG A 9 3.15 7.86 22.73
C ARG A 9 2.03 7.61 23.73
N LEU A 10 1.00 8.46 23.74
CA LEU A 10 -0.15 8.34 24.63
C LEU A 10 -0.93 7.04 24.40
N ILE A 11 -1.18 6.67 23.13
CA ILE A 11 -1.86 5.41 22.76
C ILE A 11 -1.16 4.21 23.40
N LYS A 12 0.17 4.14 23.29
CA LYS A 12 0.96 3.06 23.88
C LYS A 12 1.02 3.14 25.40
N ALA A 13 1.34 4.31 25.95
CA ALA A 13 1.51 4.50 27.38
C ALA A 13 0.24 4.18 28.19
N LYS A 14 -0.94 4.47 27.64
CA LYS A 14 -2.23 4.23 28.27
C LYS A 14 -2.96 2.99 27.76
N GLY A 15 -2.36 2.23 26.82
CA GLY A 15 -2.99 1.03 26.25
C GLY A 15 -4.33 1.31 25.56
N LEU A 16 -4.49 2.46 24.90
CA LEU A 16 -5.75 2.88 24.27
C LEU A 16 -5.96 2.12 22.97
N LYS A 17 -7.09 1.40 22.86
CA LYS A 17 -7.35 0.47 21.75
C LYS A 17 -8.52 0.88 20.84
N THR A 18 -9.17 2.01 21.10
CA THR A 18 -10.31 2.48 20.28
C THR A 18 -10.22 3.97 20.01
N ILE A 19 -10.75 4.42 18.86
CA ILE A 19 -10.81 5.85 18.52
C ILE A 19 -11.56 6.66 19.59
N PRO A 20 -12.74 6.22 20.10
CA PRO A 20 -13.45 6.95 21.16
C PRO A 20 -12.63 7.08 22.45
N ALA A 21 -11.92 6.02 22.88
CA ALA A 21 -11.08 6.08 24.08
C ALA A 21 -9.95 7.11 23.93
N ILE A 22 -9.32 7.19 22.74
CA ILE A 22 -8.31 8.21 22.47
C ILE A 22 -8.91 9.62 22.48
N MET A 23 -10.07 9.82 21.83
CA MET A 23 -10.73 11.13 21.80
C MET A 23 -11.15 11.58 23.19
N GLN A 24 -11.67 10.68 24.03
CA GLN A 24 -12.03 10.97 25.42
C GLN A 24 -10.80 11.34 26.24
N GLU A 25 -9.73 10.57 26.15
CA GLU A 25 -8.48 10.83 26.85
C GLU A 25 -7.82 12.16 26.42
N LEU A 26 -7.96 12.54 25.15
CA LEU A 26 -7.49 13.82 24.64
C LEU A 26 -8.48 14.98 24.87
N GLU A 27 -9.58 14.74 25.59
CA GLU A 27 -10.63 15.70 25.90
C GLU A 27 -11.23 16.40 24.66
N TRP A 28 -11.44 15.64 23.57
CA TRP A 28 -12.01 16.20 22.35
C TRP A 28 -13.47 16.61 22.57
N LYS A 29 -13.79 17.83 22.15
CA LYS A 29 -15.14 18.39 22.26
C LYS A 29 -16.09 17.94 21.14
N THR A 30 -15.57 17.25 20.11
CA THR A 30 -16.36 16.77 18.98
C THR A 30 -16.38 15.25 18.95
N SER A 31 -17.58 14.66 18.94
CA SER A 31 -17.79 13.21 18.96
C SER A 31 -17.29 12.49 17.71
N CYS A 32 -17.28 13.16 16.56
CA CYS A 32 -16.85 12.57 15.28
C CYS A 32 -15.38 12.84 14.95
N GLY A 33 -14.71 13.69 15.72
CA GLY A 33 -13.37 14.18 15.39
C GLY A 33 -13.32 15.06 14.13
N CYS A 34 -12.12 15.22 13.57
CA CYS A 34 -11.88 15.97 12.34
C CYS A 34 -11.51 15.05 11.16
N ALA A 35 -11.79 15.47 9.93
CA ALA A 35 -11.53 14.70 8.70
C ALA A 35 -10.04 14.32 8.49
N LYS A 36 -9.11 15.05 9.10
CA LYS A 36 -7.66 14.74 9.07
C LYS A 36 -7.22 13.86 10.24
N CYS A 37 -7.89 14.01 11.38
CA CYS A 37 -7.47 13.47 12.65
C CYS A 37 -7.94 12.02 12.81
N ARG A 38 -9.21 11.74 12.45
CA ARG A 38 -9.81 10.42 12.55
C ARG A 38 -9.07 9.35 11.72
N PRO A 39 -8.67 9.61 10.45
CA PRO A 39 -7.85 8.66 9.71
C PRO A 39 -6.48 8.41 10.34
N ALA A 40 -5.87 9.43 10.97
CA ALA A 40 -4.59 9.27 11.66
C ALA A 40 -4.72 8.38 12.90
N LEU A 41 -5.76 8.59 13.72
CA LEU A 41 -6.05 7.73 14.87
C LEU A 41 -6.31 6.28 14.43
N ASN A 42 -7.11 6.09 13.38
CA ASN A 42 -7.36 4.76 12.81
C ASN A 42 -6.05 4.07 12.40
N TYR A 43 -5.19 4.75 11.64
CA TYR A 43 -3.91 4.19 11.23
C TYR A 43 -2.99 3.85 12.42
N TYR A 44 -2.92 4.71 13.44
CA TYR A 44 -2.09 4.44 14.62
C TYR A 44 -2.57 3.21 15.39
N LEU A 45 -3.88 3.04 15.54
CA LEU A 45 -4.45 1.84 16.16
C LEU A 45 -4.21 0.58 15.32
N VAL A 46 -4.38 0.63 13.99
CA VAL A 46 -4.06 -0.49 13.07
C VAL A 46 -2.58 -0.88 13.17
N CYS A 47 -1.70 0.10 13.35
CA CYS A 47 -0.26 -0.13 13.46
C CYS A 47 0.15 -0.71 14.82
N ASP A 48 -0.39 -0.17 15.92
CA ASP A 48 0.05 -0.50 17.27
C ASP A 48 -0.71 -1.72 17.86
N TRP A 49 -1.93 -2.01 17.40
CA TRP A 49 -2.80 -3.08 17.91
C TRP A 49 -3.39 -3.95 16.78
N PRO A 50 -2.58 -4.55 15.90
CA PRO A 50 -3.09 -5.25 14.70
C PRO A 50 -3.97 -6.48 14.99
N ASP A 51 -3.87 -7.06 16.19
CA ASP A 51 -4.63 -8.23 16.64
C ASP A 51 -5.88 -7.87 17.46
N GLN A 52 -5.99 -6.63 17.93
CA GLN A 52 -7.00 -6.20 18.91
C GLN A 52 -7.88 -5.05 18.40
N TYR A 53 -7.39 -4.26 17.44
CA TYR A 53 -8.15 -3.18 16.84
C TYR A 53 -8.74 -3.61 15.50
N ALA A 54 -10.07 -3.55 15.40
CA ALA A 54 -10.76 -3.68 14.13
C ALA A 54 -10.66 -2.37 13.34
N ASP A 55 -10.09 -2.43 12.14
CA ASP A 55 -9.93 -1.29 11.25
C ASP A 55 -11.27 -0.60 10.94
N ASP A 56 -11.38 0.70 11.26
CA ASP A 56 -12.56 1.49 10.97
C ASP A 56 -12.49 2.02 9.54
N TYR A 57 -13.11 1.28 8.62
CA TYR A 57 -13.19 1.64 7.20
C TYR A 57 -13.90 2.98 6.93
N GLN A 58 -14.75 3.47 7.84
CA GLN A 58 -15.35 4.81 7.71
C GLN A 58 -14.34 5.92 8.03
N SER A 59 -13.26 5.59 8.74
CA SER A 59 -12.13 6.49 8.98
C SER A 59 -11.14 6.53 7.81
N ARG A 60 -11.36 5.76 6.74
CA ARG A 60 -10.49 5.73 5.56
C ARG A 60 -11.01 6.64 4.45
N PHE A 61 -10.10 7.06 3.56
CA PHE A 61 -10.52 7.76 2.34
C PHE A 61 -11.37 6.85 1.45
N ILE A 62 -12.25 7.43 0.64
CA ILE A 62 -13.18 6.68 -0.22
C ILE A 62 -12.48 5.58 -1.01
N ASN A 63 -11.32 5.87 -1.60
CA ASN A 63 -10.58 4.91 -2.43
C ASN A 63 -10.12 3.66 -1.66
N GLU A 64 -9.92 3.79 -0.36
CA GLU A 64 -9.51 2.72 0.54
C GLU A 64 -10.74 1.99 1.10
N ARG A 65 -11.88 2.70 1.24
CA ARG A 65 -13.16 2.14 1.69
C ARG A 65 -13.81 1.24 0.65
N VAL A 66 -13.79 1.66 -0.61
CA VAL A 66 -14.44 0.94 -1.71
C VAL A 66 -13.45 0.20 -2.61
N HIS A 67 -12.17 0.12 -2.24
CA HIS A 67 -11.13 -0.65 -2.95
C HIS A 67 -11.02 -0.38 -4.47
N ALA A 68 -11.40 0.83 -4.87
CA ALA A 68 -11.39 1.36 -6.24
C ALA A 68 -11.20 2.88 -6.17
N ASN A 69 -10.66 3.50 -7.22
CA ASN A 69 -10.34 4.93 -7.17
C ASN A 69 -11.43 5.78 -7.79
N ILE A 70 -12.01 6.71 -7.04
CA ILE A 70 -13.00 7.66 -7.56
C ILE A 70 -12.36 8.61 -8.59
N GLN A 71 -13.08 8.84 -9.68
CA GLN A 71 -12.70 9.70 -10.79
C GLN A 71 -13.49 11.02 -10.76
N LYS A 72 -13.13 11.97 -11.62
CA LYS A 72 -13.72 13.32 -11.65
C LYS A 72 -15.21 13.32 -11.95
N ASP A 73 -15.68 12.35 -12.72
CA ASP A 73 -17.08 12.16 -13.13
C ASP A 73 -17.89 11.29 -12.16
N GLY A 74 -17.30 10.92 -11.00
CA GLY A 74 -17.95 10.07 -10.00
C GLY A 74 -17.87 8.56 -10.29
N THR A 75 -17.31 8.16 -11.44
CA THR A 75 -17.00 6.76 -11.74
C THR A 75 -15.76 6.31 -10.97
N TYR A 76 -15.39 5.04 -11.11
CA TYR A 76 -14.28 4.41 -10.42
C TYR A 76 -13.29 3.80 -11.40
N SER A 77 -12.05 3.61 -10.93
CA SER A 77 -11.08 2.76 -11.60
C SER A 77 -10.64 1.58 -10.75
N VAL A 78 -10.41 0.46 -11.44
CA VAL A 78 -10.04 -0.83 -10.87
C VAL A 78 -8.71 -1.26 -11.48
N VAL A 79 -7.75 -1.57 -10.61
CA VAL A 79 -6.41 -2.04 -10.98
C VAL A 79 -6.19 -3.38 -10.28
N PRO A 80 -6.19 -4.51 -11.00
CA PRO A 80 -5.81 -5.80 -10.41
C PRO A 80 -4.33 -5.82 -10.02
N ARG A 81 -3.99 -6.66 -9.07
CA ARG A 81 -2.58 -6.94 -8.74
C ARG A 81 -1.96 -7.77 -9.85
N MET A 82 -0.85 -7.29 -10.42
CA MET A 82 -0.01 -8.03 -11.35
C MET A 82 1.37 -8.12 -10.72
N TRP A 83 1.70 -9.28 -10.13
CA TRP A 83 2.88 -9.44 -9.29
C TRP A 83 4.15 -9.21 -10.10
N GLY A 84 4.98 -8.25 -9.66
CA GLY A 84 6.19 -7.85 -10.39
C GLY A 84 5.94 -7.32 -11.81
N GLY A 85 4.68 -7.02 -12.17
CA GLY A 85 4.28 -6.64 -13.52
C GLY A 85 4.10 -7.80 -14.51
N VAL A 86 4.09 -9.04 -14.03
CA VAL A 86 3.93 -10.25 -14.86
C VAL A 86 2.45 -10.57 -15.08
N THR A 87 2.11 -11.08 -16.26
CA THR A 87 0.76 -11.57 -16.59
C THR A 87 0.78 -12.67 -17.64
N SER A 88 -0.35 -13.34 -17.84
CA SER A 88 -0.55 -14.37 -18.86
C SER A 88 -1.57 -13.98 -19.93
N ALA A 89 -1.60 -14.71 -21.04
CA ALA A 89 -2.63 -14.54 -22.07
C ALA A 89 -4.06 -14.79 -21.53
N GLY A 90 -4.21 -15.70 -20.56
CA GLY A 90 -5.51 -15.96 -19.93
C GLY A 90 -6.00 -14.79 -19.09
N GLU A 91 -5.11 -14.24 -18.26
CA GLU A 91 -5.37 -13.04 -17.47
C GLU A 91 -5.66 -11.81 -18.33
N LEU A 92 -4.92 -11.61 -19.43
CA LEU A 92 -5.17 -10.52 -20.37
C LEU A 92 -6.53 -10.65 -21.06
N ARG A 93 -6.93 -11.88 -21.46
CA ARG A 93 -8.29 -12.13 -21.98
C ARG A 93 -9.34 -11.84 -20.94
N ALA A 94 -9.16 -12.28 -19.69
CA ALA A 94 -10.11 -11.98 -18.62
C ALA A 94 -10.29 -10.48 -18.37
N ILE A 95 -9.21 -9.69 -18.45
CA ILE A 95 -9.30 -8.22 -18.40
C ILE A 95 -10.10 -7.69 -19.59
N ALA A 96 -9.83 -8.17 -20.81
CA ALA A 96 -10.57 -7.76 -22.01
C ALA A 96 -12.07 -8.10 -21.91
N ASP A 97 -12.41 -9.31 -21.46
CA ASP A 97 -13.79 -9.76 -21.27
C ASP A 97 -14.55 -8.89 -20.25
N VAL A 98 -13.88 -8.49 -19.16
CA VAL A 98 -14.44 -7.54 -18.16
C VAL A 98 -14.64 -6.16 -18.78
N VAL A 99 -13.68 -5.68 -19.57
CA VAL A 99 -13.79 -4.38 -20.25
C VAL A 99 -15.00 -4.36 -21.18
N ASP A 100 -15.18 -5.39 -22.00
CA ASP A 100 -16.30 -5.51 -22.93
C ASP A 100 -17.64 -5.66 -22.19
N LYS A 101 -17.70 -6.54 -21.19
CA LYS A 101 -18.93 -6.84 -20.43
C LYS A 101 -19.50 -5.63 -19.72
N PHE A 102 -18.66 -4.79 -19.12
CA PHE A 102 -19.09 -3.61 -18.36
C PHE A 102 -19.01 -2.32 -19.18
N GLY A 103 -18.66 -2.39 -20.47
CA GLY A 103 -18.53 -1.22 -21.34
C GLY A 103 -17.52 -0.21 -20.81
N ILE A 104 -16.38 -0.69 -20.28
CA ILE A 104 -15.37 0.16 -19.64
C ILE A 104 -14.69 1.02 -20.72
N PRO A 105 -14.83 2.35 -20.69
CA PRO A 105 -14.46 3.21 -21.82
C PRO A 105 -12.95 3.40 -21.99
N THR A 106 -12.14 3.09 -20.97
CA THR A 106 -10.69 3.33 -21.04
C THR A 106 -9.89 2.30 -20.25
N VAL A 107 -8.84 1.79 -20.92
CA VAL A 107 -7.83 0.91 -20.32
C VAL A 107 -6.46 1.58 -20.47
N LYS A 108 -5.69 1.65 -19.38
CA LYS A 108 -4.40 2.35 -19.35
C LYS A 108 -3.31 1.56 -18.64
N VAL A 109 -2.12 1.51 -19.23
CA VAL A 109 -0.93 0.96 -18.56
C VAL A 109 -0.37 2.00 -17.59
N THR A 110 -0.14 1.58 -16.34
CA THR A 110 0.38 2.44 -15.27
C THR A 110 1.90 2.37 -15.19
N GLY A 111 2.52 3.42 -14.62
CA GLY A 111 3.98 3.42 -14.37
C GLY A 111 4.48 2.38 -13.37
N GLY A 112 3.57 1.62 -12.73
CA GLY A 112 3.90 0.48 -11.88
C GLY A 112 3.72 -0.87 -12.56
N GLN A 113 3.74 -0.93 -13.90
CA GLN A 113 3.60 -2.16 -14.71
C GLN A 113 2.27 -2.89 -14.45
N ARG A 114 1.16 -2.13 -14.42
CA ARG A 114 -0.19 -2.69 -14.21
C ARG A 114 -1.20 -2.09 -15.17
N ILE A 115 -2.34 -2.75 -15.34
CA ILE A 115 -3.45 -2.30 -16.19
C ILE A 115 -4.54 -1.64 -15.31
N ASP A 116 -4.96 -0.44 -15.69
CA ASP A 116 -6.00 0.36 -15.02
C ASP A 116 -7.23 0.47 -15.91
N MET A 117 -8.39 0.07 -15.38
CA MET A 117 -9.68 0.11 -16.06
C MET A 117 -10.48 1.28 -15.47
N LEU A 118 -10.78 2.29 -16.28
CA LEU A 118 -11.38 3.55 -15.84
C LEU A 118 -12.79 3.75 -16.42
N GLY A 119 -13.71 4.25 -15.60
CA GLY A 119 -15.09 4.54 -16.01
C GLY A 119 -16.13 3.57 -15.46
N ILE A 120 -15.80 2.80 -14.41
CA ILE A 120 -16.68 1.78 -13.83
C ILE A 120 -17.67 2.46 -12.86
N ARG A 121 -18.97 2.18 -12.99
CA ARG A 121 -19.96 2.70 -12.03
C ARG A 121 -19.81 2.03 -10.66
N LYS A 122 -20.20 2.71 -9.59
CA LYS A 122 -19.98 2.22 -8.22
C LYS A 122 -20.66 0.88 -7.99
N GLU A 123 -21.89 0.74 -8.47
CA GLU A 123 -22.75 -0.44 -8.36
C GLU A 123 -22.21 -1.66 -9.11
N ASP A 124 -21.39 -1.45 -10.15
CA ASP A 124 -20.79 -2.52 -10.95
C ASP A 124 -19.51 -3.07 -10.31
N LEU A 125 -18.91 -2.35 -9.35
CA LEU A 125 -17.63 -2.73 -8.72
C LEU A 125 -17.60 -4.17 -8.18
N PRO A 126 -18.60 -4.65 -7.40
CA PRO A 126 -18.59 -6.03 -6.91
C PRO A 126 -18.62 -7.08 -8.03
N ALA A 127 -19.33 -6.81 -9.13
CA ALA A 127 -19.40 -7.73 -10.26
C ALA A 127 -18.08 -7.75 -11.05
N VAL A 128 -17.45 -6.59 -11.25
CA VAL A 128 -16.11 -6.47 -11.84
C VAL A 128 -15.08 -7.26 -11.02
N TRP A 129 -15.07 -7.09 -9.70
CA TRP A 129 -14.15 -7.82 -8.82
C TRP A 129 -14.41 -9.32 -8.84
N ALA A 130 -15.67 -9.76 -8.89
CA ALA A 130 -16.02 -11.17 -8.98
C ALA A 130 -15.48 -11.81 -10.27
N ASP A 131 -15.59 -11.13 -11.41
CA ASP A 131 -15.10 -11.67 -12.68
C ASP A 131 -13.57 -11.67 -12.77
N LEU A 132 -12.90 -10.61 -12.31
CA LEU A 132 -11.44 -10.59 -12.20
C LEU A 132 -10.94 -11.67 -11.22
N GLY A 133 -11.64 -11.87 -10.10
CA GLY A 133 -11.31 -12.88 -9.11
C GLY A 133 -11.39 -14.32 -9.63
N LYS A 134 -12.32 -14.62 -10.54
CA LYS A 134 -12.37 -15.94 -11.23
C LYS A 134 -11.12 -16.24 -12.05
N ALA A 135 -10.46 -15.20 -12.56
CA ALA A 135 -9.19 -15.30 -13.28
C ALA A 135 -7.96 -15.32 -12.36
N GLY A 136 -8.15 -15.28 -11.04
CA GLY A 136 -7.07 -15.32 -10.05
C GLY A 136 -6.53 -13.95 -9.63
N PHE A 137 -7.13 -12.84 -10.10
CA PHE A 137 -6.72 -11.51 -9.66
C PHE A 137 -7.19 -11.19 -8.25
N VAL A 138 -6.33 -10.52 -7.50
CA VAL A 138 -6.66 -9.88 -6.21
C VAL A 138 -6.58 -8.37 -6.32
N SER A 139 -7.07 -7.66 -5.31
CA SER A 139 -7.00 -6.20 -5.30
C SER A 139 -5.57 -5.66 -5.45
N GLY A 140 -5.35 -4.79 -6.43
CA GLY A 140 -4.08 -4.11 -6.62
C GLY A 140 -3.79 -3.03 -5.59
N HIS A 141 -4.72 -2.71 -4.69
CA HIS A 141 -4.56 -1.66 -3.66
C HIS A 141 -3.95 -0.36 -4.22
N ALA A 142 -4.30 0.01 -5.46
CA ALA A 142 -3.52 0.97 -6.25
C ALA A 142 -3.46 2.38 -5.64
N TYR A 143 -4.41 2.71 -4.76
CA TYR A 143 -4.53 4.01 -4.11
C TYR A 143 -4.45 3.96 -2.58
N ALA A 144 -4.20 2.78 -2.00
CA ALA A 144 -4.01 2.59 -0.57
C ALA A 144 -2.87 3.46 -0.01
N LYS A 145 -2.97 3.83 1.28
CA LYS A 145 -1.80 4.18 2.10
C LYS A 145 -1.18 2.87 2.59
N GLY A 146 -0.46 2.22 1.67
CA GLY A 146 0.11 0.89 1.82
C GLY A 146 1.08 0.60 0.69
N LEU A 147 1.53 -0.65 0.60
CA LEU A 147 2.28 -1.11 -0.57
C LEU A 147 1.41 -1.10 -1.83
N ARG A 148 1.81 -0.30 -2.81
CA ARG A 148 1.09 -0.19 -4.09
C ARG A 148 1.63 -1.12 -5.16
N THR A 149 2.94 -1.20 -5.32
CA THR A 149 3.60 -1.96 -6.38
C THR A 149 5.07 -2.15 -6.05
N VAL A 150 5.62 -3.28 -6.51
CA VAL A 150 7.06 -3.51 -6.66
C VAL A 150 7.34 -3.58 -8.16
N LYS A 151 7.92 -2.52 -8.73
CA LYS A 151 8.29 -2.47 -10.15
C LYS A 151 9.55 -3.30 -10.38
N THR A 152 9.60 -4.11 -11.42
CA THR A 152 10.79 -4.93 -11.73
C THR A 152 11.31 -4.62 -13.13
N CYS A 153 12.57 -4.92 -13.41
CA CYS A 153 12.99 -5.18 -14.79
C CYS A 153 12.94 -6.68 -15.05
N VAL A 154 13.23 -7.09 -16.28
CA VAL A 154 13.17 -8.50 -16.70
C VAL A 154 14.34 -9.37 -16.19
N GLY A 155 15.23 -8.80 -15.36
CA GLY A 155 16.28 -9.54 -14.65
C GLY A 155 17.25 -10.34 -15.53
N SER A 156 17.95 -11.28 -14.90
CA SER A 156 18.77 -12.30 -15.55
C SER A 156 17.96 -13.30 -16.39
N ASP A 157 16.63 -13.36 -16.19
CA ASP A 157 15.75 -14.25 -16.93
C ASP A 157 15.70 -13.93 -18.43
N TRP A 158 15.81 -12.64 -18.79
CA TRP A 158 15.70 -12.20 -20.18
C TRP A 158 16.76 -11.20 -20.61
N CYS A 159 17.22 -10.32 -19.71
CA CYS A 159 18.14 -9.26 -20.10
C CYS A 159 19.57 -9.79 -20.17
N ARG A 160 20.26 -9.56 -21.30
CA ARG A 160 21.69 -9.87 -21.45
C ARG A 160 22.61 -9.20 -20.43
N PHE A 161 22.12 -8.17 -19.74
CA PHE A 161 22.83 -7.44 -18.68
C PHE A 161 22.26 -7.71 -17.29
N GLY A 162 21.28 -8.60 -17.16
CA GLY A 162 20.72 -8.94 -15.87
C GLY A 162 21.76 -9.69 -15.05
N THR A 163 22.18 -9.08 -13.95
CA THR A 163 23.14 -9.67 -13.02
C THR A 163 22.46 -10.71 -12.13
N GLN A 164 21.24 -10.43 -11.68
CA GLN A 164 20.45 -11.32 -10.83
C GLN A 164 18.97 -11.29 -11.20
N ASP A 165 18.19 -12.23 -10.63
CA ASP A 165 16.75 -12.30 -10.82
C ASP A 165 16.02 -11.20 -10.05
N SER A 166 15.74 -10.09 -10.74
CA SER A 166 14.93 -9.02 -10.18
C SER A 166 13.44 -9.30 -10.17
N THR A 167 12.95 -10.15 -11.08
CA THR A 167 11.52 -10.41 -11.23
C THR A 167 11.04 -11.29 -10.08
N GLY A 168 11.72 -12.41 -9.82
CA GLY A 168 11.44 -13.30 -8.70
C GLY A 168 11.57 -12.59 -7.35
N LEU A 169 12.67 -11.88 -7.10
CA LEU A 169 12.85 -11.10 -5.86
C LEU A 169 11.75 -10.03 -5.70
N GLY A 170 11.41 -9.31 -6.77
CA GLY A 170 10.35 -8.31 -6.74
C GLY A 170 8.97 -8.89 -6.42
N ILE A 171 8.61 -10.02 -7.04
CA ILE A 171 7.39 -10.77 -6.75
C ILE A 171 7.38 -11.24 -5.30
N ARG A 172 8.51 -11.75 -4.81
CA ARG A 172 8.65 -12.24 -3.44
C ARG A 172 8.40 -11.11 -2.42
N ILE A 173 9.04 -9.96 -2.60
CA ILE A 173 8.81 -8.78 -1.75
C ILE A 173 7.35 -8.34 -1.84
N GLU A 174 6.77 -8.27 -3.04
CA GLU A 174 5.38 -7.84 -3.22
C GLU A 174 4.39 -8.76 -2.51
N LYS A 175 4.53 -10.07 -2.68
CA LYS A 175 3.68 -11.08 -2.00
C LYS A 175 3.91 -11.13 -0.49
N PHE A 176 5.11 -10.83 -0.01
CA PHE A 176 5.35 -10.78 1.43
C PHE A 176 4.66 -9.58 2.10
N MET A 177 4.52 -8.48 1.36
CA MET A 177 4.12 -7.18 1.93
C MET A 177 2.79 -6.63 1.41
N TRP A 178 2.12 -7.30 0.47
CA TRP A 178 0.79 -6.87 0.01
C TRP A 178 -0.19 -6.81 1.18
N GLY A 179 -1.25 -6.01 1.03
CA GLY A 179 -2.21 -5.79 2.12
C GLY A 179 -1.70 -4.91 3.29
N SER A 180 -0.39 -4.70 3.41
CA SER A 180 0.17 -3.89 4.50
C SER A 180 -0.26 -2.41 4.42
N TRP A 181 -0.73 -1.89 5.55
CA TRP A 181 -1.02 -0.47 5.74
C TRP A 181 0.22 0.28 6.24
N THR A 182 0.48 1.43 5.64
CA THR A 182 1.61 2.32 5.94
C THR A 182 1.11 3.77 6.11
N PRO A 183 1.88 4.67 6.73
CA PRO A 183 1.42 6.03 7.02
C PRO A 183 1.06 6.81 5.74
N ALA A 184 1.79 6.56 4.66
CA ALA A 184 1.51 7.05 3.31
C ALA A 184 1.78 5.95 2.28
N LYS A 185 1.49 6.21 1.00
CA LYS A 185 1.80 5.27 -0.10
C LYS A 185 3.27 4.85 -0.11
N VAL A 186 3.52 3.56 -0.33
CA VAL A 186 4.85 2.99 -0.55
C VAL A 186 4.90 2.34 -1.94
N LYS A 187 5.91 2.72 -2.72
CA LYS A 187 6.28 2.11 -3.98
C LYS A 187 7.67 1.55 -3.85
N MET A 188 7.89 0.36 -4.36
CA MET A 188 9.20 -0.26 -4.38
C MET A 188 9.63 -0.61 -5.80
N ALA A 189 10.90 -0.92 -5.97
CA ALA A 189 11.37 -1.52 -7.19
C ALA A 189 12.62 -2.39 -6.99
N VAL A 190 12.78 -3.37 -7.86
CA VAL A 190 13.95 -4.24 -7.92
C VAL A 190 14.51 -4.18 -9.34
N SER A 191 15.76 -3.72 -9.45
CA SER A 191 16.53 -3.68 -10.69
C SER A 191 17.57 -4.79 -10.68
N GLY A 192 17.59 -5.64 -11.70
CA GLY A 192 18.50 -6.79 -11.79
C GLY A 192 19.96 -6.43 -12.10
N CYS A 193 20.27 -5.16 -12.34
CA CYS A 193 21.63 -4.64 -12.56
C CYS A 193 21.70 -3.12 -12.34
N PRO A 194 22.90 -2.51 -12.27
CA PRO A 194 23.09 -1.07 -12.07
C PRO A 194 22.48 -0.14 -13.13
N ARG A 195 22.06 -0.68 -14.29
CA ARG A 195 21.34 0.12 -15.32
C ARG A 195 19.98 0.62 -14.83
N ASN A 196 19.45 0.03 -13.75
CA ASN A 196 18.34 0.56 -12.99
C ASN A 196 17.03 0.76 -13.78
N CYS A 197 16.70 -0.16 -14.69
CA CYS A 197 15.50 -0.06 -15.53
C CYS A 197 14.17 -0.05 -14.75
N ALA A 198 14.16 -0.50 -13.49
CA ALA A 198 13.00 -0.42 -12.61
C ALA A 198 12.90 0.93 -11.85
N GLU A 199 13.88 1.83 -12.03
CA GLU A 199 13.98 3.13 -11.37
C GLU A 199 14.02 3.02 -9.83
N ALA A 200 14.75 2.02 -9.30
CA ALA A 200 14.87 1.72 -7.87
C ALA A 200 15.37 2.92 -7.05
N THR A 201 16.28 3.71 -7.61
CA THR A 201 16.90 4.87 -6.96
C THR A 201 15.99 6.10 -6.81
N CYS A 202 14.71 6.01 -7.16
CA CYS A 202 13.71 7.06 -6.88
C CYS A 202 12.42 6.52 -6.24
N LYS A 203 12.42 5.25 -5.80
CA LYS A 203 11.29 4.64 -5.08
C LYS A 203 11.41 4.84 -3.57
N ASP A 204 10.32 4.59 -2.85
CA ASP A 204 10.31 4.69 -1.39
C ASP A 204 11.33 3.71 -0.78
N VAL A 205 11.42 2.49 -1.35
CA VAL A 205 12.49 1.50 -1.13
C VAL A 205 12.89 0.88 -2.47
N GLY A 206 14.18 0.71 -2.73
CA GLY A 206 14.69 0.17 -3.99
C GLY A 206 15.75 -0.89 -3.75
N VAL A 207 15.86 -1.85 -4.66
CA VAL A 207 16.97 -2.82 -4.71
C VAL A 207 17.66 -2.71 -6.06
N VAL A 208 18.98 -2.57 -6.04
CA VAL A 208 19.83 -2.66 -7.23
C VAL A 208 20.73 -3.88 -7.05
N CYS A 209 20.52 -4.89 -7.88
CA CYS A 209 21.33 -6.09 -7.85
C CYS A 209 22.71 -5.82 -8.47
N VAL A 210 23.75 -6.30 -7.82
CA VAL A 210 25.15 -6.25 -8.27
C VAL A 210 25.78 -7.64 -8.12
N ASP A 211 26.95 -7.87 -8.72
CA ASP A 211 27.60 -9.20 -8.66
C ASP A 211 27.88 -9.64 -7.21
N SER A 212 28.09 -8.67 -6.32
CA SER A 212 28.45 -8.90 -4.93
C SER A 212 27.28 -8.95 -3.93
N GLY A 213 26.03 -8.83 -4.41
CA GLY A 213 24.82 -8.87 -3.58
C GLY A 213 23.73 -7.88 -4.00
N TYR A 214 22.94 -7.42 -3.04
CA TYR A 214 21.75 -6.58 -3.24
C TYR A 214 21.94 -5.23 -2.54
N GLU A 215 22.14 -4.16 -3.33
CA GLU A 215 22.25 -2.80 -2.79
C GLU A 215 20.85 -2.27 -2.50
N ILE A 216 20.58 -1.98 -1.22
CA ILE A 216 19.28 -1.53 -0.75
C ILE A 216 19.31 0.00 -0.62
N HIS A 217 18.31 0.62 -1.24
CA HIS A 217 18.10 2.05 -1.28
C HIS A 217 16.78 2.42 -0.60
N PHE A 218 16.70 3.62 -0.03
CA PHE A 218 15.46 4.11 0.59
C PHE A 218 15.32 5.62 0.48
N ALA A 219 14.17 6.15 0.91
CA ALA A 219 13.91 7.58 0.98
C ALA A 219 13.82 8.30 -0.39
N GLY A 220 13.53 7.59 -1.48
CA GLY A 220 13.32 8.20 -2.79
C GLY A 220 11.91 8.75 -3.00
N ALA A 221 11.78 9.63 -4.00
CA ALA A 221 10.49 10.12 -4.49
C ALA A 221 10.57 10.58 -5.95
N ALA A 222 9.54 10.26 -6.74
CA ALA A 222 9.33 10.77 -8.10
C ALA A 222 7.91 11.32 -8.24
N GLY A 223 7.54 12.26 -7.36
CA GLY A 223 6.19 12.84 -7.29
C GLY A 223 6.25 14.36 -7.29
N LEU A 224 5.57 14.99 -6.33
CA LEU A 224 5.66 16.44 -6.11
C LEU A 224 7.11 16.88 -5.88
N ASP A 225 7.83 16.11 -5.06
CA ASP A 225 9.27 16.24 -4.90
C ASP A 225 9.96 15.14 -5.70
N ILE A 226 11.06 15.50 -6.36
CA ILE A 226 12.03 14.55 -6.94
C ILE A 226 13.16 14.40 -5.92
N LYS A 227 13.36 13.17 -5.43
CA LYS A 227 14.39 12.80 -4.47
C LYS A 227 15.04 11.50 -4.92
N GLY A 228 16.35 11.55 -5.14
CA GLY A 228 17.17 10.35 -5.18
C GLY A 228 17.13 9.65 -3.82
N THR A 229 17.28 8.34 -3.83
CA THR A 229 17.37 7.53 -2.63
C THR A 229 18.71 7.71 -1.92
N GLU A 230 18.72 7.48 -0.62
CA GLU A 230 19.93 7.19 0.16
C GLU A 230 20.28 5.69 0.05
N VAL A 231 21.57 5.36 0.06
CA VAL A 231 22.01 3.95 0.16
C VAL A 231 21.90 3.51 1.61
N LEU A 232 21.08 2.50 1.87
CA LEU A 232 21.01 1.87 3.18
C LEU A 232 22.26 1.01 3.39
N GLY A 233 22.50 0.06 2.47
CA GLY A 233 23.69 -0.80 2.47
C GLY A 233 23.56 -1.97 1.49
N LEU A 234 24.56 -2.85 1.51
CA LEU A 234 24.68 -4.02 0.64
C LEU A 234 24.55 -5.30 1.46
N VAL A 235 23.65 -6.19 1.07
CA VAL A 235 23.45 -7.51 1.70
C VAL A 235 23.76 -8.63 0.71
N LYS A 236 24.01 -9.84 1.21
CA LYS A 236 24.52 -10.94 0.36
C LYS A 236 23.45 -11.81 -0.24
N THR A 237 22.28 -11.90 0.38
CA THR A 237 21.23 -12.85 -0.01
C THR A 237 19.88 -12.17 -0.15
N GLU A 238 18.98 -12.79 -0.91
CA GLU A 238 17.58 -12.32 -1.02
C GLU A 238 16.84 -12.37 0.32
N ASP A 239 17.13 -13.38 1.14
CA ASP A 239 16.52 -13.54 2.46
C ASP A 239 16.87 -12.37 3.37
N GLU A 240 18.15 -12.00 3.40
CA GLU A 240 18.62 -10.84 4.14
C GLU A 240 18.06 -9.53 3.56
N ALA A 241 17.97 -9.43 2.23
CA ALA A 241 17.37 -8.25 1.58
C ALA A 241 15.89 -8.09 1.97
N LEU A 242 15.12 -9.17 1.94
CA LEU A 242 13.73 -9.18 2.37
C LEU A 242 13.61 -8.79 3.85
N GLU A 243 14.45 -9.37 4.72
CA GLU A 243 14.47 -9.04 6.16
C GLU A 243 14.71 -7.54 6.38
N VAL A 244 15.74 -6.99 5.76
CA VAL A 244 16.12 -5.56 5.86
C VAL A 244 15.00 -4.65 5.35
N ILE A 245 14.43 -4.93 4.18
CA ILE A 245 13.37 -4.12 3.56
C ILE A 245 12.11 -4.11 4.44
N VAL A 246 11.71 -5.29 4.92
CA VAL A 246 10.53 -5.44 5.77
C VAL A 246 10.73 -4.73 7.11
N ALA A 247 11.90 -4.90 7.74
CA ALA A 247 12.23 -4.23 9.00
C ALA A 247 12.25 -2.69 8.84
N LEU A 248 12.84 -2.18 7.76
CA LEU A 248 12.83 -0.75 7.43
C LEU A 248 11.40 -0.22 7.32
N VAL A 249 10.53 -0.94 6.61
CA VAL A 249 9.15 -0.52 6.42
C VAL A 249 8.36 -0.61 7.72
N GLN A 250 8.63 -1.58 8.60
CA GLN A 250 8.04 -1.63 9.93
C GLN A 250 8.48 -0.44 10.79
N MET A 251 9.77 -0.11 10.79
CA MET A 251 10.27 1.07 11.49
C MET A 251 9.56 2.34 11.00
N TYR A 252 9.39 2.48 9.69
CA TYR A 252 8.60 3.57 9.10
C TYR A 252 7.13 3.52 9.56
N ARG A 253 6.47 2.36 9.58
CA ARG A 253 5.09 2.23 10.07
C ARG A 253 4.95 2.72 11.51
N GLU A 254 5.90 2.37 12.37
CA GLU A 254 5.91 2.65 13.80
C GLU A 254 6.32 4.10 14.15
N GLN A 255 7.03 4.80 13.27
CA GLN A 255 7.61 6.11 13.62
C GLN A 255 7.11 7.28 12.76
N ALA A 256 6.62 7.03 11.54
CA ALA A 256 6.14 8.11 10.69
C ALA A 256 4.74 8.60 11.07
N ARG A 257 4.52 9.89 10.87
CA ARG A 257 3.22 10.53 11.08
C ARG A 257 2.28 10.12 9.95
N TYR A 258 0.98 10.06 10.20
CA TYR A 258 0.02 9.73 9.14
C TYR A 258 0.15 10.72 7.97
N LEU A 259 0.19 10.19 6.75
CA LEU A 259 0.50 10.88 5.48
C LEU A 259 1.93 11.45 5.34
N GLU A 260 2.83 11.19 6.28
CA GLU A 260 4.26 11.49 6.12
C GLU A 260 4.88 10.49 5.14
N ARG A 261 5.44 10.97 4.02
CA ARG A 261 6.16 10.12 3.05
C ARG A 261 7.50 9.67 3.62
N ILE A 262 7.99 8.50 3.21
CA ILE A 262 9.21 7.91 3.76
C ILE A 262 10.44 8.84 3.67
N TYR A 263 10.59 9.64 2.61
CA TYR A 263 11.71 10.60 2.50
C TYR A 263 11.62 11.75 3.50
N LYS A 264 10.41 12.19 3.87
CA LYS A 264 10.20 13.21 4.92
C LYS A 264 10.47 12.61 6.30
N TRP A 265 10.01 11.39 6.52
CA TRP A 265 10.31 10.62 7.73
C TRP A 265 11.82 10.39 7.90
N ALA A 266 12.50 9.94 6.85
CA ALA A 266 13.94 9.71 6.84
C ALA A 266 14.72 11.01 7.12
N LYS A 267 14.28 12.14 6.54
CA LYS A 267 14.85 13.46 6.86
C LYS A 267 14.67 13.84 8.33
N ARG A 268 13.53 13.49 8.93
CA ARG A 268 13.21 13.81 10.33
C ARG A 268 13.95 12.92 11.33
N VAL A 269 14.06 11.63 11.05
CA VAL A 269 14.73 10.65 11.94
C VAL A 269 16.25 10.67 11.75
N GLY A 270 16.71 10.90 10.52
CA GLY A 270 18.11 10.88 10.14
C GLY A 270 18.52 9.53 9.54
N ALA A 271 19.12 9.56 8.36
CA ALA A 271 19.55 8.35 7.64
C ALA A 271 20.56 7.51 8.43
N ALA A 272 21.46 8.16 9.18
CA ALA A 272 22.45 7.47 10.02
C ALA A 272 21.79 6.64 11.14
N GLU A 273 20.76 7.19 11.80
CA GLU A 273 20.03 6.48 12.86
C GLU A 273 19.22 5.32 12.28
N ILE A 274 18.60 5.51 11.11
CA ILE A 274 17.88 4.44 10.41
C ILE A 274 18.84 3.32 10.04
N LYS A 275 20.00 3.65 9.45
CA LYS A 275 21.02 2.66 9.09
C LYS A 275 21.53 1.91 10.32
N LYS A 276 21.79 2.61 11.41
CA LYS A 276 22.20 2.00 12.68
C LYS A 276 21.18 0.96 13.18
N GLN A 277 19.89 1.31 13.20
CA GLN A 277 18.86 0.39 13.71
C GLN A 277 18.56 -0.79 12.77
N ILE A 278 18.69 -0.59 11.46
CA ILE A 278 18.28 -1.59 10.47
C ILE A 278 19.46 -2.48 10.03
N LEU A 279 20.66 -1.93 9.85
CA LEU A 279 21.82 -2.71 9.40
C LEU A 279 22.74 -3.11 10.55
N ASP A 280 23.11 -2.16 11.40
CA ASP A 280 24.15 -2.38 12.40
C ASP A 280 23.61 -3.11 13.65
N ASP A 281 22.31 -2.96 13.94
CA ASP A 281 21.61 -3.57 15.08
C ASP A 281 20.71 -4.73 14.61
N VAL A 282 21.30 -5.93 14.52
CA VAL A 282 20.61 -7.15 14.03
C VAL A 282 19.41 -7.53 14.89
N GLU A 283 19.51 -7.36 16.22
CA GLU A 283 18.42 -7.69 17.13
C GLU A 283 17.21 -6.77 16.92
N LYS A 284 17.44 -5.45 16.79
CA LYS A 284 16.36 -4.52 16.45
C LYS A 284 15.77 -4.79 15.07
N ARG A 285 16.62 -5.07 14.05
CA ARG A 285 16.13 -5.44 12.72
C ARG A 285 15.18 -6.64 12.79
N ARG A 286 15.59 -7.72 13.46
CA ARG A 286 14.76 -8.92 13.63
C ARG A 286 13.47 -8.61 14.38
N ALA A 287 13.52 -7.83 15.45
CA ALA A 287 12.33 -7.43 16.19
C ALA A 287 11.34 -6.63 15.33
N TYR A 288 11.82 -5.72 14.46
CA TYR A 288 10.97 -5.04 13.48
C TYR A 288 10.38 -6.03 12.45
N PHE A 289 11.18 -6.95 11.93
CA PHE A 289 10.72 -7.97 11.00
C PHE A 289 9.61 -8.83 11.59
N GLU A 290 9.80 -9.36 12.81
CA GLU A 290 8.82 -10.19 13.51
C GLU A 290 7.50 -9.47 13.77
N ARG A 291 7.55 -8.19 14.18
CA ARG A 291 6.33 -7.37 14.36
C ARG A 291 5.60 -7.13 13.03
N PHE A 292 6.35 -6.95 11.94
CA PHE A 292 5.72 -6.88 10.62
C PHE A 292 4.99 -8.18 10.28
N VAL A 293 5.67 -9.32 10.40
CA VAL A 293 5.11 -10.66 10.14
C VAL A 293 3.86 -10.90 10.98
N PHE A 294 3.91 -10.58 12.27
CA PHE A 294 2.75 -10.67 13.16
C PHE A 294 1.58 -9.85 12.64
N SER A 295 1.81 -8.59 12.25
CA SER A 295 0.74 -7.72 11.74
C SER A 295 0.13 -8.20 10.41
N GLN A 296 0.91 -8.90 9.56
CA GLN A 296 0.42 -9.36 8.26
C GLN A 296 -0.61 -10.50 8.39
N LYS A 297 -0.60 -11.25 9.49
CA LYS A 297 -1.62 -12.28 9.78
C LYS A 297 -3.05 -11.73 9.76
N PHE A 298 -3.21 -10.43 10.01
CA PHE A 298 -4.51 -9.75 10.08
C PHE A 298 -4.77 -8.83 8.89
N ALA A 299 -3.72 -8.36 8.20
CA ALA A 299 -3.84 -7.38 7.12
C ALA A 299 -3.92 -7.99 5.71
N GLN A 300 -3.39 -9.20 5.51
CA GLN A 300 -3.34 -9.86 4.19
C GLN A 300 -4.63 -10.59 3.83
N VAL A 301 -5.72 -9.83 3.83
CA VAL A 301 -7.04 -10.28 3.36
C VAL A 301 -7.32 -9.60 2.03
N ASP A 302 -7.72 -10.36 1.01
CA ASP A 302 -8.14 -9.74 -0.26
C ASP A 302 -9.49 -9.04 -0.07
N PRO A 303 -9.53 -7.70 -0.15
CA PRO A 303 -10.79 -7.00 0.08
C PRO A 303 -11.81 -7.28 -1.02
N TRP A 304 -11.39 -7.61 -2.24
CA TRP A 304 -12.32 -7.94 -3.31
C TRP A 304 -13.13 -9.19 -2.98
N SER A 305 -12.48 -10.26 -2.55
CA SER A 305 -13.14 -11.47 -2.05
C SER A 305 -14.15 -11.18 -0.92
N GLU A 306 -13.80 -10.33 0.07
CA GLU A 306 -14.73 -9.95 1.14
C GLU A 306 -15.96 -9.19 0.64
N ARG A 307 -15.79 -8.26 -0.31
CA ARG A 307 -16.92 -7.49 -0.88
C ARG A 307 -17.83 -8.37 -1.72
N VAL A 308 -17.25 -9.29 -2.49
CA VAL A 308 -18.00 -10.24 -3.33
C VAL A 308 -18.84 -11.19 -2.48
N SER A 309 -18.35 -11.64 -1.32
CA SER A 309 -19.13 -12.49 -0.39
C SER A 309 -20.34 -11.75 0.21
N GLY A 310 -20.27 -10.42 0.28
CA GLY A 310 -21.40 -9.55 0.58
C GLY A 310 -21.22 -8.62 1.77
N LYS A 311 -20.01 -8.56 2.34
CA LYS A 311 -19.65 -7.60 3.37
C LYS A 311 -19.80 -6.17 2.84
N ASP A 312 -20.58 -5.36 3.55
CA ASP A 312 -20.90 -3.96 3.20
C ASP A 312 -21.57 -3.77 1.82
N LYS A 313 -22.40 -4.73 1.38
CA LYS A 313 -23.21 -4.62 0.15
C LYS A 313 -23.99 -3.30 0.01
N HIS A 314 -24.37 -2.67 1.12
CA HIS A 314 -25.09 -1.40 1.14
C HIS A 314 -24.29 -0.24 0.56
N GLU A 315 -22.95 -0.26 0.59
CA GLU A 315 -22.09 0.80 0.04
C GLU A 315 -22.18 0.90 -1.50
N PHE A 316 -22.61 -0.16 -2.18
CA PHE A 316 -22.65 -0.25 -3.65
C PHE A 316 -24.07 -0.20 -4.23
N ARG A 317 -25.09 -0.07 -3.38
CA ARG A 317 -26.46 0.12 -3.84
C ARG A 317 -26.66 1.60 -4.16
N PRO A 318 -27.21 1.95 -5.34
CA PRO A 318 -27.67 3.31 -5.58
C PRO A 318 -28.65 3.73 -4.48
N LEU A 319 -28.53 4.97 -4.01
CA LEU A 319 -29.59 5.54 -3.17
C LEU A 319 -30.87 5.58 -3.99
N ALA A 320 -31.99 5.16 -3.40
CA ALA A 320 -33.29 5.30 -4.04
C ALA A 320 -33.49 6.78 -4.40
N SER A 321 -33.76 7.07 -5.67
CA SER A 321 -34.17 8.40 -6.09
C SER A 321 -35.54 8.66 -5.47
N VAL A 322 -35.57 9.34 -4.34
CA VAL A 322 -36.83 9.86 -3.80
C VAL A 322 -37.19 11.02 -4.71
N GLY A 323 -38.13 10.78 -5.64
CA GLY A 323 -38.71 11.86 -6.41
C GLY A 323 -39.30 12.87 -5.44
N PHE A 324 -38.73 14.07 -5.38
CA PHE A 324 -39.47 15.19 -4.81
C PHE A 324 -40.67 15.37 -5.73
N ALA A 325 -41.87 15.03 -5.23
CA ALA A 325 -43.10 15.45 -5.89
C ALA A 325 -42.94 16.96 -6.12
N GLU A 326 -43.02 17.37 -7.39
CA GLU A 326 -43.08 18.79 -7.75
C GLU A 326 -44.07 19.46 -6.80
N ALA A 327 -43.60 20.48 -6.08
CA ALA A 327 -44.48 21.27 -5.24
C ALA A 327 -45.60 21.77 -6.17
N ALA A 328 -46.83 21.30 -5.90
CA ALA A 328 -48.00 21.65 -6.67
C ALA A 328 -48.21 23.17 -6.66
N GLU A 329 -48.42 23.72 -7.87
CA GLU A 329 -48.88 25.06 -8.29
C GLU A 329 -48.75 26.24 -7.32
#